data_AF-U1QKI9-F1
#
_entry.id   AF-U1QKI9-F1
#
_cell.length_a   1.000
_cell.length_b   1.000
_cell.length_c   1.000
_cell.angle_alpha   90.00
_cell.angle_beta   90.00
_cell.angle_gamma   90.00
#
_symmetry.space_group_name_H-M   'P 1'
#
loop_
_entity.id
_entity.type
_entity.pdbx_description
1 polymer ?
#
loop_
_entity_poly.entity_id
_entity_poly.type
_entity_poly.pdbx_seq_one_letter_code
_entity_poly.pdbx_strand_id
1 'polypeptide(L)'
;MNRYAPELALIAGGILGIAAGGFVLFSLGEPASAIVTTAICWYPFAAYAVATSESPTGVLPPRLVTAIAAGSAVVVWGGILTQRSVTIEAGVFGLLFALIVFLPVAGYASSYGLPPGRTQPRVVVIATTLGAGGLLAIGGVVATGAAAVSALLVFVAGWLFYVAYGQPPRQRRRHALLFGVVLAVGLVILAGLTVGPSEPLVAAALVAAFGPLFGYVLTIDRR
;
A
#
# COMPACT_ATOMS: atom_id res chain seq x y z
N MET A 1 -6.56 -10.68 30.04
CA MET A 1 -6.49 -9.35 29.38
C MET A 1 -7.89 -8.97 28.92
N ASN A 2 -8.20 -7.68 28.77
CA ASN A 2 -9.57 -7.22 28.48
C ASN A 2 -9.94 -7.58 27.02
N ARG A 3 -10.94 -8.46 26.83
CA ARG A 3 -11.31 -9.05 25.53
C ARG A 3 -11.69 -7.99 24.47
N TYR A 4 -12.15 -6.82 24.91
CA TYR A 4 -12.67 -5.74 24.05
C TYR A 4 -11.63 -4.69 23.60
N ALA A 5 -10.40 -4.72 24.12
CA ALA A 5 -9.40 -3.69 23.82
C ALA A 5 -9.05 -3.55 22.32
N PRO A 6 -8.93 -4.65 21.53
CA PRO A 6 -8.66 -4.56 20.09
C PRO A 6 -9.84 -3.99 19.28
N GLU A 7 -11.07 -4.35 19.65
CA GLU A 7 -12.30 -3.90 18.96
C GLU A 7 -12.52 -2.40 19.17
N LEU A 8 -12.29 -1.92 20.40
CA LEU A 8 -12.36 -0.49 20.73
C LEU A 8 -11.28 0.32 20.00
N ALA A 9 -10.07 -0.23 19.84
CA ALA A 9 -9.02 0.44 19.08
C ALA A 9 -9.44 0.65 17.62
N LEU A 10 -10.07 -0.35 16.98
CA LEU A 10 -10.58 -0.20 15.61
C LEU A 10 -11.70 0.84 15.50
N ILE A 11 -12.62 0.85 16.47
CA ILE A 11 -13.70 1.85 16.51
C ILE A 11 -13.11 3.26 16.66
N ALA A 12 -12.18 3.45 17.60
CA ALA A 12 -11.53 4.73 17.84
C ALA A 12 -10.74 5.20 16.60
N GLY A 13 -9.92 4.32 16.02
CA GLY A 13 -9.17 4.62 14.80
C GLY A 13 -10.07 4.91 13.60
N GLY A 14 -11.19 4.19 13.46
CA GLY A 14 -12.19 4.43 12.42
C GLY A 14 -12.87 5.79 12.57
N ILE A 15 -13.35 6.12 13.78
CA ILE A 15 -13.95 7.44 14.06
C ILE A 15 -12.94 8.55 13.81
N LEU A 16 -11.71 8.40 14.30
CA LEU A 16 -10.65 9.39 14.09
C LEU A 16 -10.31 9.56 12.61
N GLY A 17 -10.16 8.46 11.86
CA GLY A 17 -9.87 8.47 10.43
C GLY A 17 -10.98 9.11 9.59
N ILE A 18 -12.24 8.84 9.92
CA ILE A 18 -13.41 9.44 9.27
C ILE A 18 -13.50 10.93 9.61
N ALA A 19 -13.35 11.30 10.88
CA ALA A 19 -13.43 12.69 11.32
C ALA A 19 -12.30 13.54 10.72
N ALA A 20 -11.06 13.07 10.81
CA ALA A 20 -9.90 13.80 10.29
C ALA A 20 -9.92 13.87 8.75
N GLY A 21 -10.19 12.76 8.07
CA GLY A 21 -10.31 12.75 6.61
C GLY A 21 -11.48 13.58 6.10
N GLY A 22 -12.64 13.48 6.75
CA GLY A 22 -13.83 14.26 6.44
C GLY A 22 -13.59 15.76 6.64
N PHE A 23 -12.90 16.14 7.73
CA PHE A 23 -12.49 17.52 7.96
C PHE A 23 -11.53 18.02 6.88
N VAL A 24 -10.48 17.27 6.54
CA VAL A 24 -9.53 17.64 5.48
C VAL A 24 -10.24 17.78 4.12
N LEU A 25 -11.14 16.85 3.79
CA LEU A 25 -11.91 16.92 2.57
C LEU A 25 -12.82 18.15 2.54
N PHE A 26 -13.49 18.45 3.65
CA PHE A 26 -14.37 19.62 3.76
C PHE A 26 -13.61 20.94 3.73
N SER A 27 -12.47 21.03 4.41
CA SER A 27 -11.70 22.26 4.56
C SER A 27 -10.82 22.58 3.35
N LEU A 28 -10.20 21.57 2.73
CA LEU A 28 -9.26 21.77 1.62
C LEU A 28 -9.87 21.44 0.26
N GLY A 29 -10.97 20.66 0.21
CA GLY A 29 -11.51 20.14 -1.06
C GLY A 29 -10.57 19.16 -1.77
N GLU A 30 -9.50 18.70 -1.11
CA GLU A 30 -8.45 17.85 -1.67
C GLU A 30 -8.61 16.39 -1.21
N PRO A 31 -9.10 15.49 -2.07
CA PRO A 31 -9.34 14.11 -1.69
C PRO A 31 -8.07 13.31 -1.48
N ALA A 32 -6.99 13.64 -2.20
CA ALA A 32 -5.68 13.02 -2.01
C ALA A 32 -5.20 13.20 -0.55
N SER A 33 -5.26 14.44 -0.07
CA SER A 33 -4.92 14.82 1.30
C SER A 33 -5.83 14.12 2.31
N ALA A 34 -7.15 14.11 2.07
CA ALA A 34 -8.11 13.43 2.92
C ALA A 34 -7.85 11.92 3.05
N ILE A 35 -7.57 11.22 1.94
CA ILE A 35 -7.27 9.79 1.92
C ILE A 35 -6.02 9.49 2.75
N VAL A 36 -4.96 10.28 2.57
CA VAL A 36 -3.70 10.11 3.32
C VAL A 36 -3.93 10.35 4.81
N THR A 37 -4.67 11.41 5.17
CA THR A 37 -5.02 11.68 6.57
C THR A 37 -5.81 10.53 7.19
N THR A 38 -6.84 10.02 6.51
CA THR A 38 -7.61 8.86 7.00
C THR A 38 -6.72 7.64 7.20
N ALA A 39 -5.82 7.35 6.24
CA ALA A 39 -4.89 6.23 6.32
C ALA A 39 -3.94 6.35 7.52
N ILE A 40 -3.33 7.53 7.72
CA ILE A 40 -2.42 7.81 8.83
C ILE A 40 -3.13 7.69 10.17
N CYS A 41 -4.39 8.14 10.26
CA CYS A 41 -5.16 8.07 11.49
C CYS A 41 -5.68 6.66 11.79
N TRP A 42 -6.07 5.88 10.79
CA TRP A 42 -6.64 4.55 11.00
C TRP A 42 -5.54 3.50 11.21
N TYR A 43 -4.56 3.39 10.30
CA TYR A 43 -3.69 2.22 10.24
C TYR A 43 -2.93 1.89 11.53
N PRO A 44 -2.44 2.84 12.35
CA PRO A 44 -1.82 2.52 13.63
C PRO A 44 -2.75 1.78 14.58
N PHE A 45 -4.03 2.14 14.62
CA PHE A 45 -5.04 1.47 15.45
C PHE A 45 -5.37 0.08 14.92
N ALA A 46 -5.43 -0.07 13.59
CA ALA A 46 -5.60 -1.40 12.99
C ALA A 46 -4.41 -2.31 13.29
N ALA A 47 -3.19 -1.80 13.18
CA ALA A 47 -1.97 -2.54 13.52
C ALA A 47 -1.97 -2.93 15.01
N TYR A 48 -2.33 -2.00 15.91
CA TYR A 48 -2.46 -2.28 17.34
C TYR A 48 -3.51 -3.37 17.62
N ALA A 49 -4.69 -3.27 17.01
CA ALA A 49 -5.76 -4.25 17.19
C ALA A 49 -5.35 -5.65 16.71
N VAL A 50 -4.63 -5.74 15.58
CA VAL A 50 -4.10 -7.01 15.07
C VAL A 50 -3.02 -7.57 16.01
N ALA A 51 -2.12 -6.73 16.52
CA ALA A 51 -1.01 -7.16 17.39
C ALA A 51 -1.46 -7.59 18.79
N THR A 52 -2.56 -7.02 19.30
CA THR A 52 -3.02 -7.26 20.68
C THR A 52 -4.23 -8.18 20.77
N SER A 53 -4.82 -8.58 19.65
CA SER A 53 -5.96 -9.51 19.62
C SER A 53 -5.51 -10.97 19.76
N GLU A 54 -6.18 -11.71 20.63
CA GLU A 54 -6.04 -13.17 20.74
C GLU A 54 -6.60 -13.91 19.51
N SER A 55 -7.54 -13.28 18.78
CA SER A 55 -8.11 -13.80 17.53
C SER A 55 -8.27 -12.68 16.50
N PRO A 56 -7.18 -12.30 15.80
CA PRO A 56 -7.20 -11.20 14.85
C PRO A 56 -8.21 -11.39 13.71
N THR A 57 -8.39 -12.62 13.23
CA THR A 57 -9.33 -12.96 12.16
C THR A 57 -10.79 -12.98 12.62
N GLY A 58 -11.04 -13.11 13.93
CA GLY A 58 -12.38 -13.00 14.50
C GLY A 58 -12.88 -11.55 14.50
N VAL A 59 -11.98 -10.60 14.72
CA VAL A 59 -12.29 -9.15 14.71
C VAL A 59 -12.27 -8.59 13.29
N LEU A 60 -11.30 -9.01 12.46
CA LEU A 60 -11.12 -8.54 11.09
C LEU A 60 -11.15 -9.74 10.12
N PRO A 61 -12.32 -10.16 9.61
CA PRO A 61 -12.38 -11.28 8.69
C PRO A 61 -11.61 -10.97 7.39
N PRO A 62 -10.51 -11.69 7.06
CA PRO A 62 -9.59 -11.27 5.99
C PRO A 62 -10.26 -11.08 4.62
N ARG A 63 -11.23 -11.95 4.27
CA ARG A 63 -11.97 -11.88 3.01
C ARG A 63 -12.85 -10.63 2.92
N LEU A 64 -13.54 -10.30 4.01
CA LEU A 64 -14.44 -9.15 4.06
C LEU A 64 -13.64 -7.85 3.96
N VAL A 65 -12.59 -7.72 4.77
CA VAL A 65 -11.75 -6.51 4.77
C VAL A 65 -11.06 -6.33 3.42
N THR A 66 -10.59 -7.42 2.79
CA THR A 66 -10.01 -7.36 1.43
C THR A 66 -11.04 -6.91 0.39
N ALA A 67 -12.27 -7.42 0.43
CA ALA A 67 -13.32 -7.03 -0.51
C ALA A 67 -13.69 -5.54 -0.36
N ILE A 68 -13.81 -5.06 0.88
CA ILE A 68 -14.06 -3.65 1.18
C ILE A 68 -12.90 -2.80 0.66
N ALA A 69 -11.65 -3.15 1.00
CA ALA A 69 -10.48 -2.39 0.57
C ALA A 69 -10.31 -2.37 -0.96
N ALA A 70 -10.62 -3.47 -1.65
CA ALA A 70 -10.61 -3.52 -3.11
C ALA A 70 -11.67 -2.57 -3.70
N GLY A 71 -12.90 -2.59 -3.16
CA GLY A 71 -13.95 -1.65 -3.56
C GLY A 71 -13.55 -0.19 -3.31
N SER A 72 -13.02 0.11 -2.12
CA SER A 72 -12.52 1.46 -1.77
C SER A 72 -11.39 1.92 -2.69
N ALA A 73 -10.45 1.03 -3.04
CA ALA A 73 -9.36 1.35 -3.96
C ALA A 73 -9.88 1.69 -5.38
N VAL A 74 -10.88 0.98 -5.88
CA VAL A 74 -11.55 1.29 -7.16
C VAL A 74 -12.25 2.65 -7.10
N VAL A 75 -12.97 2.93 -6.00
CA VAL A 75 -13.65 4.22 -5.80
C VAL A 75 -12.63 5.37 -5.74
N VAL A 76 -11.51 5.21 -5.02
CA VAL A 76 -10.44 6.20 -4.95
C VAL A 76 -9.83 6.47 -6.33
N TRP A 77 -9.51 5.40 -7.07
CA TRP A 77 -8.94 5.52 -8.41
C TRP A 77 -9.89 6.22 -9.38
N GLY A 78 -11.15 5.78 -9.43
CA GLY A 78 -12.18 6.37 -10.27
C GLY A 78 -12.50 7.81 -9.88
N GLY A 79 -12.55 8.12 -8.58
CA GLY A 79 -12.79 9.47 -8.08
C GLY A 79 -11.69 10.47 -8.46
N ILE A 80 -10.43 10.05 -8.43
CA ILE A 80 -9.32 10.89 -8.89
C ILE A 80 -9.39 11.13 -10.40
N LEU A 81 -9.77 10.10 -11.17
CA LEU A 81 -9.96 10.21 -12.62
C LEU A 81 -11.15 11.07 -13.03
N THR A 82 -12.21 11.16 -12.21
CA THR A 82 -13.37 12.01 -12.53
C THR A 82 -13.17 13.47 -12.14
N GLN A 83 -12.36 13.74 -11.12
CA GLN A 83 -12.02 15.09 -10.69
C GLN A 83 -10.91 15.73 -11.52
N ARG A 84 -10.00 14.91 -12.07
CA ARG A 84 -8.97 15.35 -13.01
C ARG A 84 -9.39 15.06 -14.44
N SER A 85 -8.71 15.67 -15.41
CA SER A 85 -8.85 15.25 -16.81
C SER A 85 -8.32 13.82 -16.98
N VAL A 86 -9.03 13.00 -17.77
CA VAL A 86 -8.67 11.60 -18.03
C VAL A 86 -7.36 11.55 -18.81
N THR A 87 -6.26 11.49 -18.08
CA THR A 87 -4.88 11.51 -18.57
C THR A 87 -4.10 10.37 -17.93
N ILE A 88 -2.98 9.98 -18.56
CA ILE A 88 -2.08 8.94 -18.03
C ILE A 88 -1.56 9.35 -16.64
N GLU A 89 -1.20 10.63 -16.47
CA GLU A 89 -0.72 11.16 -15.20
C GLU A 89 -1.78 11.04 -14.09
N ALA A 90 -3.03 11.44 -14.37
CA ALA A 90 -4.12 11.30 -13.40
C ALA A 90 -4.40 9.83 -13.04
N GLY A 91 -4.31 8.93 -14.02
CA GLY A 91 -4.49 7.48 -13.80
C GLY A 91 -3.40 6.87 -12.92
N VAL A 92 -2.15 7.24 -13.14
CA VAL A 92 -1.00 6.82 -12.33
C VAL A 92 -1.08 7.41 -10.92
N PHE A 93 -1.39 8.70 -10.82
CA PHE A 93 -1.56 9.37 -9.54
C PHE A 93 -2.67 8.72 -8.73
N GLY A 94 -3.84 8.46 -9.34
CA GLY A 94 -4.92 7.74 -8.69
C GLY A 94 -4.54 6.32 -8.26
N LEU A 95 -3.75 5.61 -9.09
CA LEU A 95 -3.30 4.27 -8.77
C LEU A 95 -2.43 4.26 -7.51
N LEU A 96 -1.58 5.27 -7.32
CA LEU A 96 -0.79 5.41 -6.09
C LEU A 96 -1.67 5.44 -4.84
N PHE A 97 -2.74 6.24 -4.83
CA PHE A 97 -3.66 6.30 -3.67
C PHE A 97 -4.47 5.00 -3.51
N ALA A 98 -4.90 4.39 -4.61
CA ALA A 98 -5.56 3.10 -4.57
C ALA A 98 -4.66 2.01 -3.96
N LEU A 99 -3.36 2.03 -4.29
CA LEU A 99 -2.35 1.14 -3.69
C LEU A 99 -2.14 1.43 -2.21
N ILE A 100 -2.08 2.69 -1.79
CA ILE A 100 -1.97 3.08 -0.37
C ILE A 100 -3.12 2.49 0.45
N VAL A 101 -4.35 2.53 -0.09
CA VAL A 101 -5.55 2.00 0.59
C VAL A 101 -5.53 0.46 0.61
N PHE A 102 -5.15 -0.17 -0.49
CA PHE A 102 -5.30 -1.61 -0.66
C PHE A 102 -4.15 -2.44 -0.06
N LEU A 103 -2.90 -1.98 -0.19
CA LEU A 103 -1.72 -2.78 0.14
C LEU A 103 -1.61 -3.21 1.60
N PRO A 104 -1.88 -2.37 2.60
CA PRO A 104 -1.85 -2.80 4.00
C PRO A 104 -2.85 -3.93 4.27
N VAL A 105 -4.03 -3.85 3.66
CA VAL A 105 -5.08 -4.87 3.79
C VAL A 105 -4.72 -6.15 3.06
N ALA A 106 -4.15 -6.04 1.86
CA ALA A 106 -3.64 -7.20 1.11
C ALA A 106 -2.51 -7.91 1.89
N GLY A 107 -1.63 -7.14 2.53
CA GLY A 107 -0.61 -7.65 3.44
C GLY A 107 -1.21 -8.40 4.62
N TYR A 108 -2.18 -7.80 5.31
CA TYR A 108 -2.94 -8.45 6.39
C TYR A 108 -3.59 -9.76 5.93
N ALA A 109 -4.29 -9.74 4.79
CA ALA A 109 -4.95 -10.91 4.25
C ALA A 109 -3.95 -12.00 3.81
N SER A 110 -2.74 -11.62 3.38
CA SER A 110 -1.69 -12.58 3.05
C SER A 110 -1.09 -13.27 4.28
N SER A 111 -1.07 -12.58 5.43
CA SER A 111 -0.52 -13.10 6.69
C SER A 111 -1.53 -13.96 7.46
N TYR A 112 -2.82 -13.61 7.42
CA TYR A 112 -3.86 -14.22 8.24
C TYR A 112 -4.95 -14.96 7.44
N GLY A 113 -5.01 -14.77 6.12
CA GLY A 113 -6.00 -15.37 5.24
C GLY A 113 -5.49 -16.59 4.49
N LEU A 114 -6.43 -17.46 4.08
CA LEU A 114 -6.14 -18.52 3.12
C LEU A 114 -5.96 -17.92 1.72
N PRO A 115 -5.01 -18.42 0.92
CA PRO A 115 -4.84 -17.96 -0.44
C PRO A 115 -6.13 -18.18 -1.22
N PRO A 116 -6.48 -17.28 -2.16
CA PRO A 116 -7.62 -17.51 -3.03
C PRO A 116 -7.37 -18.82 -3.78
N GLY A 117 -8.24 -19.82 -3.61
CA GLY A 117 -7.98 -21.23 -3.97
C GLY A 117 -7.69 -21.52 -5.45
N ARG A 118 -7.72 -20.51 -6.32
CA ARG A 118 -7.41 -20.60 -7.76
C ARG A 118 -6.16 -19.82 -8.17
N THR A 119 -5.57 -19.01 -7.30
CA THR A 119 -4.52 -18.08 -7.72
C THR A 119 -3.14 -18.67 -7.46
N GLN A 120 -2.44 -19.07 -8.52
CA GLN A 120 -1.08 -19.57 -8.41
C GLN A 120 -0.12 -18.41 -8.01
N PRO A 121 0.65 -18.52 -6.91
CA PRO A 121 1.56 -17.45 -6.47
C PRO A 121 2.60 -17.04 -7.52
N ARG A 122 2.97 -17.97 -8.41
CA ARG A 122 3.87 -17.70 -9.55
C ARG A 122 3.24 -16.75 -10.57
N VAL A 123 1.95 -16.88 -10.83
CA VAL A 123 1.24 -16.00 -11.78
C VAL A 123 1.16 -14.59 -11.21
N VAL A 124 0.86 -14.46 -9.91
CA VAL A 124 0.80 -13.16 -9.22
C VAL A 124 2.14 -12.43 -9.31
N VAL A 125 3.25 -13.08 -8.93
CA VAL A 125 4.56 -12.42 -8.95
C VAL A 125 5.00 -12.03 -10.37
N ILE A 126 4.67 -12.83 -11.38
CA ILE A 126 4.95 -12.48 -12.78
C ILE A 126 4.12 -11.27 -13.19
N ALA A 127 2.81 -11.28 -12.93
CA ALA A 127 1.90 -10.20 -13.26
C ALA A 127 2.31 -8.88 -12.59
N THR A 128 2.64 -8.90 -11.30
CA THR A 128 3.08 -7.71 -10.57
C THR A 128 4.46 -7.23 -11.02
N THR A 129 5.38 -8.13 -11.37
CA THR A 129 6.70 -7.75 -11.90
C THR A 129 6.58 -7.08 -13.27
N LEU A 130 5.76 -7.64 -14.15
CA LEU A 130 5.47 -7.03 -15.45
C LEU A 130 4.73 -5.70 -15.29
N GLY A 131 3.75 -5.62 -14.40
CA GLY A 131 3.04 -4.38 -14.08
C GLY A 131 3.96 -3.30 -13.53
N ALA A 132 4.88 -3.65 -12.64
CA ALA A 132 5.90 -2.73 -12.13
C ALA A 132 6.84 -2.24 -13.24
N GLY A 133 7.28 -3.13 -14.14
CA GLY A 133 8.07 -2.74 -15.31
C GLY A 133 7.33 -1.77 -16.24
N GLY A 134 6.04 -2.02 -16.48
CA GLY A 134 5.18 -1.12 -17.24
C GLY A 134 5.02 0.26 -16.58
N LEU A 135 4.82 0.29 -15.25
CA LEU A 135 4.75 1.53 -14.49
C LEU A 135 6.07 2.31 -14.51
N LEU A 136 7.23 1.65 -14.41
CA LEU A 136 8.53 2.32 -14.57
C LEU A 136 8.71 2.90 -15.98
N ALA A 137 8.30 2.18 -17.02
CA ALA A 137 8.35 2.69 -18.39
C ALA A 137 7.47 3.93 -18.55
N ILE A 138 6.24 3.93 -17.98
CA ILE A 138 5.37 5.11 -17.94
C ILE A 138 6.03 6.26 -17.15
N GLY A 139 6.64 5.97 -16.01
CA GLY A 139 7.37 6.95 -15.22
C GLY A 139 8.51 7.61 -16.00
N GLY A 140 9.25 6.84 -16.80
CA GLY A 140 10.30 7.36 -17.67
C GLY A 140 9.79 8.26 -18.79
N VAL A 141 8.61 7.96 -19.36
CA VAL A 141 8.04 8.76 -20.46
C VAL A 141 7.35 10.03 -19.95
N VAL A 142 6.60 9.93 -18.85
CA VAL A 142 5.76 11.02 -18.33
C VAL A 142 6.46 11.79 -17.19
N ALA A 143 7.68 11.39 -16.80
CA ALA A 143 8.45 12.02 -15.73
C ALA A 143 7.69 12.09 -14.38
N THR A 144 6.93 11.05 -14.04
CA THR A 144 6.10 11.04 -12.82
C THR A 144 6.71 10.22 -11.69
N GLY A 145 6.95 10.85 -10.55
CA GLY A 145 7.37 10.15 -9.33
C GLY A 145 6.32 9.15 -8.83
N ALA A 146 5.03 9.44 -9.04
CA ALA A 146 3.94 8.53 -8.67
C ALA A 146 4.03 7.17 -9.37
N ALA A 147 4.38 7.13 -10.68
CA ALA A 147 4.54 5.87 -11.41
C ALA A 147 5.65 5.00 -10.82
N ALA A 148 6.77 5.63 -10.47
CA ALA A 148 7.92 4.93 -9.92
C ALA A 148 7.62 4.35 -8.52
N VAL A 149 6.92 5.12 -7.67
CA VAL A 149 6.50 4.64 -6.35
C VAL A 149 5.48 3.51 -6.49
N SER A 150 4.47 3.66 -7.35
CA SER A 150 3.51 2.60 -7.65
C SER A 150 4.19 1.32 -8.17
N ALA A 151 5.20 1.46 -9.02
CA ALA A 151 5.97 0.32 -9.52
C ALA A 151 6.66 -0.45 -8.40
N LEU A 152 7.34 0.26 -7.49
CA LEU A 152 7.98 -0.35 -6.32
C LEU A 152 6.97 -1.06 -5.43
N LEU A 153 5.86 -0.38 -5.11
CA LEU A 153 4.81 -0.92 -4.26
C LEU A 153 4.20 -2.20 -4.85
N VAL A 154 3.87 -2.19 -6.15
CA VAL A 154 3.32 -3.37 -6.85
C VAL A 154 4.33 -4.52 -6.88
N PHE A 155 5.60 -4.23 -7.18
CA PHE A 155 6.66 -5.24 -7.18
C PHE A 155 6.82 -5.89 -5.80
N VAL A 156 6.96 -5.07 -4.75
CA VAL A 156 7.11 -5.53 -3.36
C VAL A 156 5.90 -6.35 -2.94
N ALA A 157 4.68 -5.91 -3.26
CA ALA A 157 3.45 -6.62 -2.91
C ALA A 157 3.39 -8.03 -3.52
N GLY A 158 3.66 -8.16 -4.82
CA GLY A 158 3.65 -9.47 -5.46
C GLY A 158 4.79 -10.37 -5.00
N TRP A 159 5.94 -9.79 -4.64
CA TRP A 159 7.03 -10.54 -4.05
C TRP A 159 6.68 -11.06 -2.66
N LEU A 160 6.11 -10.22 -1.79
CA LEU A 160 5.66 -10.63 -0.45
C LEU A 160 4.59 -11.73 -0.54
N PHE A 161 3.62 -11.59 -1.46
CA PHE A 161 2.62 -12.62 -1.74
C PHE A 161 3.26 -13.95 -2.16
N TYR A 162 4.29 -13.90 -3.01
CA TYR A 162 5.00 -15.08 -3.47
C TYR A 162 5.85 -15.73 -2.38
N VAL A 163 6.43 -14.94 -1.47
CA VAL A 163 7.14 -15.46 -0.29
C VAL A 163 6.18 -16.14 0.67
N ALA A 164 5.00 -15.54 0.91
CA ALA A 164 3.98 -16.06 1.81
C ALA A 164 3.41 -17.41 1.33
N TYR A 165 3.07 -17.53 0.03
CA TYR A 165 2.33 -18.70 -0.48
C TYR A 165 3.12 -19.59 -1.44
N GLY A 166 4.22 -19.10 -2.02
CA GLY A 166 4.95 -19.78 -3.10
C GLY A 166 6.26 -20.46 -2.69
N GLN A 167 6.69 -20.30 -1.43
CA GLN A 167 7.93 -20.84 -0.85
C GLN A 167 9.13 -20.85 -1.82
N PRO A 168 9.60 -19.68 -2.28
CA PRO A 168 10.67 -19.60 -3.26
C PRO A 168 12.00 -20.20 -2.77
N PRO A 169 12.76 -20.86 -3.66
CA PRO A 169 14.10 -21.32 -3.35
C PRO A 169 15.02 -20.14 -3.01
N ARG A 170 16.05 -20.39 -2.18
CA ARG A 170 16.96 -19.38 -1.60
C ARG A 170 17.63 -18.49 -2.66
N GLN A 171 17.93 -19.04 -3.84
CA GLN A 171 18.51 -18.30 -4.97
C GLN A 171 17.51 -17.30 -5.58
N ARG A 172 16.23 -17.64 -5.66
CA ARG A 172 15.19 -16.75 -6.18
C ARG A 172 14.89 -15.59 -5.22
N ARG A 173 15.04 -15.82 -3.90
CA ARG A 173 15.02 -14.74 -2.89
C ARG A 173 16.15 -13.72 -3.09
N ARG A 174 17.36 -14.18 -3.44
CA ARG A 174 18.48 -13.28 -3.75
C ARG A 174 18.23 -12.44 -5.00
N HIS A 175 17.71 -13.04 -6.07
CA HIS A 175 17.38 -12.30 -7.29
C HIS A 175 16.30 -11.23 -7.05
N ALA A 176 15.30 -11.50 -6.22
CA ALA A 176 14.29 -10.50 -5.90
C ALA A 176 14.83 -9.31 -5.11
N LEU A 177 15.78 -9.54 -4.20
CA LEU A 177 16.48 -8.45 -3.51
C LEU A 177 17.27 -7.60 -4.51
N LEU A 178 17.97 -8.23 -5.46
CA LEU A 178 18.68 -7.53 -6.53
C LEU A 178 17.71 -6.73 -7.41
N PHE A 179 16.58 -7.30 -7.82
CA PHE A 179 15.55 -6.59 -8.57
C PHE A 179 14.97 -5.42 -7.78
N GLY A 180 14.69 -5.59 -6.48
CA GLY A 180 14.21 -4.52 -5.61
C GLY A 180 15.22 -3.39 -5.46
N VAL A 181 16.51 -3.70 -5.36
CA VAL A 181 17.60 -2.71 -5.36
C VAL A 181 17.67 -1.96 -6.69
N VAL A 182 17.61 -2.65 -7.82
CA VAL A 182 17.58 -2.00 -9.15
C VAL A 182 16.37 -1.08 -9.29
N LEU A 183 15.20 -1.50 -8.78
CA LEU A 183 13.97 -0.71 -8.77
C LEU A 183 14.11 0.55 -7.90
N ALA A 184 14.71 0.43 -6.71
CA ALA A 184 15.00 1.53 -5.82
C ALA A 184 16.03 2.51 -6.42
N VAL A 185 17.07 2.00 -7.09
CA VAL A 185 18.05 2.82 -7.83
C VAL A 185 17.39 3.54 -9.00
N GLY A 186 16.54 2.86 -9.77
CA GLY A 186 15.76 3.47 -10.85
C GLY A 186 14.86 4.59 -10.35
N LEU A 187 14.23 4.40 -9.19
CA LEU A 187 13.45 5.41 -8.47
C LEU A 187 14.28 6.65 -8.11
N VAL A 188 15.48 6.46 -7.56
CA VAL A 188 16.40 7.55 -7.20
C VAL A 188 16.85 8.32 -8.45
N ILE A 189 17.17 7.62 -9.53
CA ILE A 189 17.56 8.23 -10.80
C ILE A 189 16.38 9.02 -11.40
N LEU A 190 15.18 8.43 -11.41
CA LEU A 190 13.99 9.11 -11.92
C LEU A 190 13.67 10.37 -11.10
N ALA A 191 13.68 10.26 -9.77
CA ALA A 191 13.43 11.39 -8.88
C ALA A 191 14.47 12.52 -9.05
N GLY A 192 15.73 12.17 -9.33
CA GLY A 192 16.80 13.13 -9.61
C GLY A 192 16.68 13.81 -10.97
N LEU A 193 16.04 13.18 -11.96
CA LEU A 193 15.90 13.71 -13.32
C LEU A 193 14.64 14.58 -13.51
N THR A 194 13.65 14.50 -12.61
CA THR A 194 12.34 15.15 -12.77
C THR A 194 12.15 16.43 -11.94
N VAL A 195 13.21 17.19 -11.66
CA VAL A 195 13.16 18.40 -10.80
C VAL A 195 12.43 19.55 -11.52
N GLY A 196 11.10 19.55 -11.46
CA GLY A 196 10.20 20.71 -11.34
C GLY A 196 9.66 20.78 -9.89
N PRO A 197 8.71 21.66 -9.51
CA PRO A 197 8.32 21.89 -8.10
C PRO A 197 7.71 20.63 -7.45
N SER A 198 8.58 19.77 -6.92
CA SER A 198 8.31 18.37 -6.52
C SER A 198 8.46 18.13 -5.01
N GLU A 199 8.50 19.20 -4.21
CA GLU A 199 8.83 19.15 -2.78
C GLU A 199 7.84 18.36 -1.88
N PRO A 200 6.52 18.25 -2.15
CA PRO A 200 5.60 17.43 -1.34
C PRO A 200 5.56 15.93 -1.70
N LEU A 201 5.83 15.58 -2.97
CA LEU A 201 5.74 14.20 -3.49
C LEU A 201 6.87 13.31 -2.98
N VAL A 202 8.01 13.93 -2.67
CA VAL A 202 9.19 13.31 -2.04
C VAL A 202 8.93 12.99 -0.56
N ALA A 203 8.07 13.75 0.13
CA ALA A 203 7.67 13.48 1.51
C ALA A 203 6.68 12.29 1.65
N ALA A 204 5.81 12.06 0.66
CA ALA A 204 4.98 10.85 0.60
C ALA A 204 5.80 9.59 0.25
N ALA A 205 6.81 9.74 -0.62
CA ALA A 205 7.82 8.71 -0.86
C ALA A 205 8.63 8.39 0.42
N LEU A 206 8.91 9.39 1.27
CA LEU A 206 9.48 9.21 2.60
C LEU A 206 8.54 8.36 3.49
N VAL A 207 7.23 8.63 3.60
CA VAL A 207 6.30 7.79 4.41
C VAL A 207 6.16 6.35 3.88
N ALA A 208 6.12 6.17 2.56
CA ALA A 208 6.08 4.85 1.93
C ALA A 208 7.39 4.04 2.12
N ALA A 209 8.54 4.72 2.24
CA ALA A 209 9.82 4.12 2.59
C ALA A 209 10.00 3.88 4.10
N PHE A 210 9.38 4.70 4.95
CA PHE A 210 9.42 4.62 6.41
C PHE A 210 8.33 3.71 7.03
N GLY A 211 7.27 3.36 6.31
CA GLY A 211 6.29 2.32 6.73
C GLY A 211 6.91 0.94 7.01
N PRO A 212 7.84 0.46 6.17
CA PRO A 212 8.70 -0.69 6.47
C PRO A 212 9.48 -0.59 7.79
N LEU A 213 9.82 0.62 8.23
CA LEU A 213 10.52 0.91 9.50
C LEU A 213 9.59 0.82 10.73
N PHE A 214 8.30 1.15 10.58
CA PHE A 214 7.27 0.85 11.58
C PHE A 214 6.88 -0.64 11.60
N GLY A 215 6.88 -1.28 10.43
CA GLY A 215 6.78 -2.73 10.31
C GLY A 215 7.94 -3.47 10.97
N TYR A 216 9.14 -2.89 11.01
CA TYR A 216 10.33 -3.49 11.64
C TYR A 216 10.40 -3.24 13.17
N VAL A 217 10.08 -2.03 13.64
CA VAL A 217 10.08 -1.67 15.07
C VAL A 217 8.93 -2.33 15.86
N LEU A 218 7.82 -2.69 15.20
CA LEU A 218 6.69 -3.42 15.80
C LEU A 218 6.76 -4.95 15.67
N THR A 219 7.75 -5.50 14.96
CA THR A 219 7.87 -6.96 14.74
C THR A 219 9.21 -7.56 15.10
N ILE A 220 10.19 -6.77 15.55
CA ILE A 220 11.26 -7.32 16.39
C ILE A 220 10.71 -7.46 17.79
N ASP A 221 10.09 -8.62 18.05
CA ASP A 221 10.32 -9.25 19.34
C ASP A 221 11.56 -10.13 19.23
N ARG A 222 12.44 -9.90 20.19
CA ARG A 222 13.76 -10.52 20.30
C ARG A 222 13.52 -11.99 20.60
N ARG A 223 13.95 -12.87 19.69
CA ARG A 223 14.20 -14.26 20.09
C ARG A 223 15.17 -14.29 21.25
#